data_AF-A0A6J5XAR7-F1
#
_entry.id   AF-A0A6J5XAR7-F1
#
_cell.length_a   1.000
_cell.length_b   1.000
_cell.length_c   1.000
_cell.angle_alpha   90.00
_cell.angle_beta   90.00
_cell.angle_gamma   90.00
#
_symmetry.space_group_name_H-M   'P 1'
#
loop_
_entity.id
_entity.type
_entity.pdbx_description
1 polymer ?
#
loop_
_entity_poly.entity_id
_entity_poly.type
_entity_poly.pdbx_seq_one_letter_code
_entity_poly.pdbx_strand_id
1 'polypeptide(L)' 'MSVRAVIRNSYGCLCSVVAMRAPSQISILATKFYALKIGISFAVDASFSPLLVEYDSLSVIQLLLKEEACYTAE' A
#
# COMPACT_ATOMS: atom_id res chain seq x y z
N MET A 1 9.83 5.50 11.69
CA MET A 1 9.13 5.95 10.47
C MET A 1 7.66 5.59 10.63
N SER A 2 6.73 6.54 10.43
CA SER A 2 5.28 6.27 10.42
C SER A 2 4.82 6.16 8.98
N VAL A 3 3.98 5.17 8.71
CA VAL A 3 3.44 4.90 7.38
C VAL A 3 1.94 5.12 7.44
N ARG A 4 1.39 5.76 6.41
CA ARG A 4 -0.05 6.06 6.35
C ARG A 4 -0.60 5.65 5.00
N ALA A 5 -1.75 4.96 5.01
CA ALA A 5 -2.61 4.81 3.85
C ALA A 5 -3.81 5.76 4.00
N VAL A 6 -4.19 6.40 2.90
CA VAL A 6 -5.29 7.36 2.84
C VAL A 6 -6.30 6.86 1.82
N ILE A 7 -7.56 6.76 2.24
CA ILE A 7 -8.66 6.35 1.37
C ILE A 7 -9.53 7.56 1.09
N ARG A 8 -9.73 7.83 -0.19
CA ARG A 8 -10.57 8.92 -0.68
C ARG A 8 -11.69 8.34 -1.54
N ASN A 9 -12.84 9.01 -1.56
CA ASN A 9 -13.88 8.68 -2.54
C ASN A 9 -13.53 9.27 -3.90
N SER A 10 -14.37 9.00 -4.90
CA SER A 10 -14.23 9.51 -6.27
C SER A 10 -14.26 11.04 -6.37
N TYR A 11 -14.82 11.74 -5.39
CA TYR A 11 -14.82 13.21 -5.31
C TYR A 11 -13.55 13.76 -4.65
N GLY A 12 -12.61 12.89 -4.26
CA GLY A 12 -11.38 13.26 -3.55
C GLY A 12 -11.58 13.53 -2.05
N CYS A 13 -12.77 13.31 -1.50
CA CYS A 13 -13.02 13.50 -0.07
C CYS A 13 -12.41 12.36 0.75
N LEU A 14 -11.78 12.72 1.87
CA LEU A 14 -11.21 11.76 2.81
C LEU A 14 -12.31 10.87 3.41
N CYS A 15 -12.20 9.56 3.23
CA CYS A 15 -13.11 8.57 3.80
C CYS A 15 -12.51 7.88 5.02
N SER A 16 -11.22 7.52 4.94
CA SER A 16 -10.53 6.83 6.02
C SER A 16 -9.01 7.02 5.95
N VAL A 17 -8.35 6.79 7.08
CA VAL A 17 -6.90 6.83 7.23
C VAL A 17 -6.45 5.66 8.08
N VAL A 18 -5.44 4.93 7.60
CA VAL A 18 -4.80 3.86 8.36
C VAL A 18 -3.38 4.30 8.69
N ALA A 19 -3.09 4.47 9.98
CA ALA A 19 -1.74 4.71 10.47
C ALA A 19 -1.11 3.38 10.90
N MET A 20 0.12 3.14 10.45
CA MET A 20 0.85 1.91 10.70
C MET A 20 2.24 2.21 11.26
N ARG A 21 2.73 1.30 12.10
CA ARG A 21 4.16 1.27 12.45
C ARG A 21 4.92 0.63 11.29
N ALA A 22 5.94 1.33 10.79
CA ALA A 22 6.89 0.71 9.90
C ALA A 22 7.61 -0.43 10.65
N PRO A 23 7.78 -1.62 10.04
CA PRO A 23 8.67 -2.63 10.57
C PRO A 23 10.07 -2.04 10.77
N SER A 24 10.71 -2.37 11.89
CA SER A 24 12.10 -1.99 12.11
C SER A 24 13.01 -2.80 11.18
N GLN A 25 14.07 -2.17 10.63
CA GLN A 25 15.14 -2.82 9.86
C GLN A 25 14.81 -3.27 8.43
N ILE A 26 13.76 -2.75 7.80
CA ILE A 26 13.50 -2.99 6.36
C ILE A 26 13.87 -1.79 5.50
N SER A 27 14.13 -2.04 4.21
CA SER A 27 14.42 -0.97 3.25
C SER A 27 13.22 -0.02 3.07
N ILE A 28 13.48 1.18 2.56
CA ILE A 28 12.41 2.16 2.25
C ILE A 28 11.42 1.55 1.25
N LEU A 29 11.91 0.82 0.25
CA LEU A 29 11.08 0.16 -0.74
C LEU A 29 10.18 -0.92 -0.11
N ALA A 30 10.74 -1.77 0.74
CA ALA A 30 9.95 -2.78 1.46
C ALA A 30 8.91 -2.14 2.40
N THR A 31 9.26 -1.04 3.06
CA THR A 31 8.31 -0.28 3.90
C THR A 31 7.14 0.26 3.07
N LYS A 32 7.44 0.75 1.87
CA LYS A 32 6.49 1.23 0.88
C LYS A 32 5.53 0.12 0.40
N PHE A 33 6.06 -1.07 0.10
CA PHE A 33 5.22 -2.25 -0.23
C PHE A 33 4.35 -2.72 0.93
N TYR A 34 4.91 -2.76 2.14
CA TYR A 34 4.17 -3.11 3.34
C TYR A 34 3.00 -2.15 3.58
N ALA A 35 3.24 -0.84 3.42
CA ALA A 35 2.21 0.19 3.46
C ALA A 35 1.03 -0.11 2.53
N LEU A 36 1.38 -0.43 1.28
CA LEU A 36 0.42 -0.67 0.22
C LEU A 36 -0.42 -1.92 0.52
N LYS A 37 0.23 -3.02 0.90
CA LYS A 37 -0.46 -4.27 1.27
C LYS A 37 -1.50 -4.03 2.35
N ILE A 38 -1.10 -3.41 3.47
CA ILE A 38 -2.01 -3.17 4.59
C ILE A 38 -3.11 -2.18 4.20
N GLY A 39 -2.80 -1.14 3.43
CA GLY A 39 -3.80 -0.19 2.95
C GLY A 39 -4.87 -0.84 2.06
N ILE A 40 -4.46 -1.71 1.13
CA ILE A 40 -5.38 -2.48 0.27
C ILE A 40 -6.20 -3.46 1.10
N SER A 41 -5.55 -4.25 1.97
CA SER A 41 -6.26 -5.20 2.85
C SER A 41 -7.33 -4.50 3.67
N PHE A 42 -7.00 -3.39 4.32
CA PHE A 42 -7.97 -2.60 5.06
C PHE A 42 -9.11 -2.09 4.17
N ALA A 43 -8.80 -1.61 2.96
CA ALA A 43 -9.81 -1.09 2.06
C ALA A 43 -10.79 -2.18 1.62
N VAL A 44 -10.28 -3.39 1.32
CA VAL A 44 -11.08 -4.57 0.98
C VAL A 44 -11.92 -5.04 2.18
N ASP A 45 -11.33 -5.14 3.37
CA ASP A 45 -12.04 -5.53 4.60
C ASP A 45 -13.18 -4.54 4.93
N ALA A 46 -12.97 -3.25 4.64
CA ALA A 46 -13.97 -2.20 4.79
C ALA A 46 -14.92 -2.08 3.58
N SER A 47 -14.88 -3.02 2.63
CA SER A 47 -15.73 -3.07 1.44
C SER A 47 -15.63 -1.84 0.53
N PHE A 48 -14.52 -1.11 0.56
CA PHE A 48 -14.25 -0.06 -0.42
C PHE A 48 -13.89 -0.72 -1.76
N SER A 49 -14.82 -0.71 -2.70
CA SER A 49 -14.59 -1.18 -4.07
C SER A 49 -15.43 -0.37 -5.06
N PRO A 50 -14.95 -0.12 -6.29
CA PRO A 50 -13.61 -0.42 -6.81
C PRO A 50 -12.50 0.47 -6.22
N LEU A 51 -11.24 -0.01 -6.26
CA LEU A 51 -10.09 0.72 -5.71
C LEU A 51 -9.21 1.31 -6.82
N LEU A 52 -8.87 2.59 -6.68
CA LEU A 52 -7.79 3.24 -7.42
C LEU A 52 -6.63 3.49 -6.45
N VAL A 53 -5.45 2.94 -6.75
CA VAL A 53 -4.26 3.09 -5.93
C VAL A 53 -3.39 4.21 -6.50
N GLU A 54 -3.20 5.27 -5.71
CA GLU A 54 -2.25 6.34 -6.02
C GLU A 54 -0.94 6.11 -5.25
N TYR A 55 0.20 6.22 -5.94
CA TYR A 55 1.51 5.98 -5.33
C TYR A 55 2.59 6.91 -5.87
N ASP A 56 3.48 7.39 -5.00
CA ASP A 56 4.51 8.40 -5.32
C ASP A 56 5.82 7.80 -5.88
N SER A 57 5.92 6.47 -5.97
CA SER A 57 7.16 5.78 -6.29
C SER A 57 7.00 4.92 -7.54
N LEU A 58 7.61 5.38 -8.64
CA LEU A 58 7.64 4.64 -9.89
C LEU A 58 8.23 3.23 -9.73
N SER A 59 9.28 3.08 -8.92
CA SER A 59 9.91 1.77 -8.66
C SER A 59 8.96 0.76 -8.02
N VAL A 60 8.07 1.23 -7.13
CA VAL A 60 7.04 0.37 -6.53
C VAL A 60 6.03 -0.04 -7.59
N ILE A 61 5.53 0.91 -8.39
CA ILE A 61 4.58 0.65 -9.46
C ILE A 61 5.17 -0.37 -10.46
N GLN A 62 6.40 -0.15 -10.92
CA GLN A 62 7.07 -1.06 -11.84
C GLN A 62 7.22 -2.46 -11.26
N LEU A 63 7.55 -2.59 -9.98
CA LEU A 63 7.73 -3.88 -9.34
C LEU A 63 6.39 -4.58 -9.00
N LEU A 64 5.28 -3.84 -8.83
CA LEU A 64 3.93 -4.39 -8.78
C LEU A 64 3.45 -4.91 -10.14
N LEU A 65 3.76 -4.16 -11.21
CA LEU A 65 3.37 -4.52 -12.57
C LEU A 65 4.26 -5.61 -13.16
N LYS A 66 5.45 -5.82 -12.56
CA LYS A 66 6.34 -6.91 -12.93
C LYS A 66 5.73 -8.20 -12.37
N GLU A 67 5.22 -9.03 -13.26
CA GLU A 67 4.74 -10.39 -12.96
C GLU A 67 5.92 -11.35 -12.68
N GLU A 68 6.87 -10.92 -11.84
CA GLU A 68 7.91 -11.81 -11.34
C GLU A 68 7.38 -12.55 -10.12
N ALA A 69 7.40 -13.89 -10.18
CA ALA A 69 7.11 -14.72 -9.03
C ALA A 69 8.06 -14.35 -7.88
N CYS A 70 7.50 -13.76 -6.82
CA CYS A 70 8.26 -13.45 -5.61
C CYS A 70 8.40 -14.75 -4.82
N TYR A 71 9.49 -15.48 -5.05
CA TYR A 71 9.79 -16.69 -4.29
C TYR A 71 10.15 -16.30 -2.86
N THR A 72 9.37 -16.76 -1.89
CA THR A 72 9.78 -16.78 -0.49
C THR A 72 10.95 -17.76 -0.37
N ALA A 73 12.15 -17.26 -0.09
CA ALA A 73 13.24 -18.12 0.35
C ALA A 73 12.87 -18.65 1.75
N GLU A 74 12.75 -19.98 1.86
CA GLU A 74 12.68 -20.71 3.14
C GLU A 74 14.00 -20.61 3.92
#